data_AF-G7ETP4-F1
#
_entry.id   AF-G7ETP4-F1
#
_cell.length_a   1.000
_cell.length_b   1.000
_cell.length_c   1.000
_cell.angle_alpha   90.00
_cell.angle_beta   90.00
_cell.angle_gamma   90.00
#
_symmetry.space_group_name_H-M   'P 1'
#
loop_
_entity.id
_entity.type
_entity.pdbx_description
1 polymer ?
#
loop_
_entity_poly.entity_id
_entity_poly.type
_entity_poly.pdbx_seq_one_letter_code
_entity_poly.pdbx_strand_id
1 'polypeptide(L)'
;MKTLNTQKSSYSSVKRFCLDLLKSPQLQVRLLPQCFELDKIGLQTLSHKVELMLSANNIDCILIPSGAFKQQELPKIISLLYNINIKVKFQTKPNEMEAKMLPLTLLRSMIVLDNQ
;
A
#
# COMPACT_ATOMS: atom_id res chain seq x y z
N MET A 1 -7.70 5.71 13.56
CA MET A 1 -6.68 5.10 12.68
C MET A 1 -7.35 3.98 11.89
N LYS A 2 -7.49 4.11 10.56
CA LYS A 2 -8.09 3.07 9.71
C LYS A 2 -7.02 2.33 8.94
N THR A 3 -7.16 1.01 8.84
CA THR A 3 -6.31 0.15 8.02
C THR A 3 -7.06 -0.25 6.77
N LEU A 4 -6.44 -0.12 5.59
CA LEU A 4 -7.00 -0.58 4.33
C LEU A 4 -6.37 -1.92 3.93
N ASN A 5 -7.22 -2.88 3.60
CA ASN A 5 -6.81 -4.21 3.19
C ASN A 5 -6.56 -4.27 1.68
N THR A 6 -5.44 -4.86 1.28
CA THR A 6 -5.05 -5.02 -0.12
C THR A 6 -4.99 -6.48 -0.53
N GLN A 7 -5.05 -6.73 -1.84
CA GLN A 7 -4.98 -8.08 -2.39
C GLN A 7 -3.59 -8.35 -2.95
N LYS A 8 -3.16 -9.63 -2.94
CA LYS A 8 -1.85 -10.04 -3.48
C LYS A 8 -1.66 -9.60 -4.94
N SER A 9 -2.71 -9.68 -5.76
CA SER A 9 -2.72 -9.29 -7.17
C SER A 9 -2.35 -7.82 -7.39
N SER A 10 -2.62 -6.96 -6.42
CA SER A 10 -2.29 -5.53 -6.47
C SER A 10 -0.78 -5.26 -6.50
N TYR A 11 0.05 -6.22 -6.09
CA TYR A 11 1.50 -6.06 -5.96
C TYR A 11 2.29 -6.45 -7.23
N SER A 12 1.61 -6.70 -8.35
CA SER A 12 2.24 -7.02 -9.64
C SER A 12 3.02 -5.85 -10.25
N SER A 13 2.66 -4.60 -9.92
CA SER A 13 3.44 -3.39 -10.23
C SER A 13 3.04 -2.24 -9.30
N VAL A 14 3.91 -1.25 -9.13
CA VAL A 14 3.57 -0.03 -8.35
C VAL A 14 2.35 0.68 -8.93
N LYS A 15 2.24 0.73 -10.27
CA LYS A 15 1.07 1.32 -10.94
C LYS A 15 -0.21 0.55 -10.60
N ARG A 16 -0.19 -0.78 -10.74
CA ARG A 16 -1.35 -1.62 -10.40
C ARG A 16 -1.77 -1.44 -8.95
N PHE A 17 -0.81 -1.39 -8.03
CA PHE A 17 -1.05 -1.16 -6.62
C PHE A 17 -1.81 0.16 -6.38
N CYS A 18 -1.33 1.26 -6.95
CA CYS A 18 -1.98 2.56 -6.83
C CYS A 18 -3.40 2.54 -7.41
N LEU A 19 -3.60 1.91 -8.57
CA LEU A 19 -4.91 1.80 -9.20
C LEU A 19 -5.90 1.01 -8.35
N ASP A 20 -5.48 -0.12 -7.81
CA ASP A 20 -6.33 -0.96 -6.96
C ASP A 20 -6.67 -0.27 -5.64
N LEU A 21 -5.73 0.49 -5.06
CA LEU A 21 -5.99 1.32 -3.88
C LEU A 21 -7.09 2.35 -4.17
N LEU A 22 -6.95 3.12 -5.25
CA LEU A 22 -7.90 4.17 -5.63
C LEU A 22 -9.30 3.60 -5.95
N LYS A 23 -9.38 2.35 -6.39
CA LYS A 23 -10.63 1.63 -6.69
C LYS A 23 -11.16 0.82 -5.50
N SER A 24 -10.52 0.89 -4.33
CA SER A 24 -10.91 0.06 -3.19
C SER A 24 -12.31 0.42 -2.68
N PRO A 25 -13.20 -0.57 -2.51
CA PRO A 25 -14.54 -0.34 -1.95
C PRO A 25 -14.50 0.09 -0.47
N GLN A 26 -13.34 0.00 0.18
CA GLN A 26 -13.13 0.46 1.56
C GLN A 26 -12.99 1.99 1.66
N LEU A 27 -12.86 2.69 0.53
CA LEU A 27 -12.82 4.15 0.48
C LEU A 27 -14.24 4.70 0.46
N GLN A 28 -14.52 5.62 1.39
CA GLN A 28 -15.83 6.27 1.59
C GLN A 28 -16.03 7.49 0.69
N VAL A 29 -14.99 7.94 -0.02
CA VAL A 29 -15.03 9.16 -0.79
C VAL A 29 -15.67 8.90 -2.16
N ARG A 30 -16.80 9.57 -2.41
CA ARG A 30 -17.44 9.70 -3.74
C ARG A 30 -16.64 10.64 -4.65
N LEU A 31 -15.33 10.46 -4.76
CA LEU A 31 -14.58 11.09 -5.85
C LEU A 31 -14.97 10.30 -7.09
N LEU A 32 -15.79 10.90 -7.95
CA LEU A 32 -16.33 10.26 -9.14
C LEU A 32 -15.20 9.52 -9.87
N PRO A 33 -15.30 8.19 -10.01
CA PRO A 33 -14.35 7.38 -10.79
C PRO A 33 -14.24 7.86 -12.26
N GLN A 34 -15.17 8.72 -12.67
CA GLN A 34 -15.42 9.18 -14.04
C GLN A 34 -14.48 10.31 -14.50
N CYS A 35 -13.68 10.91 -13.61
CA CYS A 35 -12.80 12.03 -13.99
C CYS A 35 -11.32 11.64 -14.19
N PHE A 36 -10.97 10.36 -14.07
CA PHE A 36 -9.57 9.96 -14.16
C PHE A 36 -9.39 8.86 -15.19
N GLU A 37 -8.79 9.20 -16.33
CA GLU A 37 -8.11 8.23 -17.19
C GLU A 37 -6.87 7.71 -16.44
N LEU A 38 -7.10 6.92 -15.38
CA LEU A 38 -6.06 6.44 -14.47
C LEU A 38 -5.00 5.60 -15.19
N ASP A 39 -5.33 5.08 -16.37
CA ASP A 39 -4.41 4.30 -17.20
C ASP A 39 -3.41 5.17 -17.97
N LYS A 40 -3.70 6.46 -18.19
CA LYS A 40 -2.81 7.39 -18.92
C LYS A 40 -1.98 8.30 -18.01
N ILE A 41 -2.22 8.29 -16.71
CA ILE A 41 -1.47 9.12 -15.76
C ILE A 41 -0.14 8.50 -15.35
N GLY A 42 0.86 9.38 -15.18
CA GLY A 42 2.19 9.01 -14.71
C GLY A 42 2.19 8.58 -13.24
N LEU A 43 3.26 7.88 -12.84
CA LEU A 43 3.38 7.32 -11.50
C LEU A 43 3.36 8.40 -10.39
N GLN A 44 4.01 9.54 -10.60
CA GLN A 44 4.00 10.62 -9.60
C GLN A 44 2.59 11.14 -9.32
N THR A 45 1.78 11.35 -10.37
CA THR A 45 0.38 11.78 -10.23
C THR A 45 -0.46 10.71 -9.52
N LEU A 46 -0.23 9.42 -9.82
CA LEU A 46 -0.87 8.31 -9.11
C LEU A 46 -0.54 8.31 -7.62
N SER A 47 0.75 8.44 -7.27
CA SER A 47 1.24 8.47 -5.90
C SER A 47 0.60 9.60 -5.09
N HIS A 48 0.56 10.82 -5.64
CA HIS A 48 -0.07 11.96 -4.99
C HIS A 48 -1.58 11.76 -4.80
N LYS A 49 -2.27 11.17 -5.78
CA LYS A 49 -3.69 10.84 -5.65
C LYS A 49 -3.95 9.79 -4.57
N VAL A 50 -3.09 8.79 -4.45
CA VAL A 50 -3.18 7.78 -3.39
C VAL A 50 -3.05 8.46 -2.02
N GLU A 51 -2.05 9.32 -1.84
CA GLU A 51 -1.87 10.09 -0.60
C GLU A 51 -3.13 10.88 -0.22
N LEU A 52 -3.68 11.68 -1.15
CA LEU A 52 -4.90 12.45 -0.94
C LEU A 52 -6.10 11.56 -0.56
N MET A 53 -6.27 10.44 -1.26
CA MET A 53 -7.37 9.51 -1.00
C MET A 53 -7.25 8.86 0.37
N LEU A 54 -6.05 8.40 0.74
CA LEU A 54 -5.83 7.79 2.06
C LEU A 54 -6.07 8.82 3.17
N SER A 55 -5.55 10.04 3.01
CA SER A 55 -5.77 11.15 3.94
C SER A 55 -7.25 11.49 4.10
N ALA A 56 -7.99 11.66 2.99
CA ALA A 56 -9.42 11.98 3.02
C ALA A 56 -10.28 10.90 3.70
N ASN A 57 -9.79 9.66 3.73
CA ASN A 57 -10.47 8.53 4.37
C ASN A 57 -9.96 8.23 5.79
N ASN A 58 -9.03 9.03 6.32
CA ASN A 58 -8.35 8.79 7.59
C ASN A 58 -7.68 7.40 7.65
N ILE A 59 -7.11 6.96 6.52
CA ILE A 59 -6.32 5.75 6.42
C ILE A 59 -4.86 6.11 6.64
N ASP A 60 -4.26 5.53 7.66
CA ASP A 60 -2.87 5.72 8.05
C ASP A 60 -2.07 4.42 7.95
N CYS A 61 -2.72 3.32 7.56
CA CYS A 61 -2.12 2.00 7.53
C CYS A 61 -2.63 1.17 6.35
N ILE A 62 -1.73 0.44 5.69
CA ILE A 62 -2.06 -0.59 4.70
C ILE A 62 -1.72 -1.97 5.28
N LEU A 63 -2.63 -2.93 5.12
CA LEU A 63 -2.38 -4.33 5.41
C LEU A 63 -1.87 -5.05 4.16
N ILE A 64 -0.64 -5.57 4.24
CA ILE A 64 0.04 -6.37 3.22
C ILE A 64 -0.36 -7.85 3.39
N PRO A 65 -0.94 -8.50 2.36
CA PRO A 65 -1.41 -9.87 2.47
C PRO A 65 -0.27 -10.90 2.43
N SER A 66 -0.53 -12.06 3.03
CA SER A 66 0.38 -13.22 3.01
C SER A 66 0.63 -13.68 1.57
N GLY A 67 1.85 -13.49 1.07
CA GLY A 67 2.23 -13.81 -0.31
C GLY A 67 2.55 -12.60 -1.19
N ALA A 68 2.40 -11.37 -0.70
CA ALA A 68 2.94 -10.19 -1.37
C ALA A 68 4.47 -10.23 -1.47
N PHE A 69 5.16 -10.90 -0.54
CA PHE A 69 6.62 -11.11 -0.58
C PHE A 69 7.11 -11.88 -1.80
N LYS A 70 6.24 -12.64 -2.49
CA LYS A 70 6.58 -13.30 -3.75
C LYS A 70 6.57 -12.34 -4.95
N GLN A 71 6.21 -11.08 -4.76
CA GLN A 71 6.11 -10.09 -5.82
C GLN A 71 7.36 -9.22 -5.81
N GLN A 72 8.05 -9.16 -6.95
CA GLN A 72 9.29 -8.40 -7.14
C GLN A 72 9.13 -6.90 -6.84
N GLU A 73 7.92 -6.37 -7.04
CA GLU A 73 7.62 -4.95 -6.91
C GLU A 73 7.29 -4.52 -5.46
N LEU A 74 7.20 -5.48 -4.53
CA LEU A 74 6.89 -5.20 -3.13
C LEU A 74 7.83 -4.14 -2.51
N PRO A 75 9.17 -4.22 -2.62
CA PRO A 75 10.05 -3.22 -1.99
C PRO A 75 9.79 -1.78 -2.49
N LYS A 76 9.48 -1.62 -3.78
CA LYS A 76 9.13 -0.32 -4.39
C LYS A 76 7.79 0.19 -3.88
N ILE A 77 6.80 -0.69 -3.77
CA ILE A 77 5.48 -0.36 -3.22
C ILE A 77 5.60 0.08 -1.76
N ILE A 78 6.39 -0.62 -0.95
CA ILE A 78 6.53 -0.23 0.45
C ILE A 78 7.33 1.08 0.59
N SER A 79 8.34 1.30 -0.25
CA SER A 79 9.04 2.58 -0.31
C SER A 79 8.10 3.74 -0.69
N LEU A 80 7.18 3.50 -1.62
CA LEU A 80 6.13 4.47 -1.96
C LEU A 80 5.27 4.80 -0.74
N LEU A 81 4.76 3.78 -0.04
CA LEU A 81 3.91 3.97 1.16
C LEU A 81 4.64 4.74 2.26
N TYR A 82 5.92 4.44 2.46
CA TYR A 82 6.77 5.18 3.40
C TYR A 82 6.87 6.67 3.04
N ASN A 83 7.13 6.98 1.77
CA ASN A 83 7.28 8.36 1.31
C ASN A 83 6.00 9.20 1.48
N ILE A 84 4.83 8.58 1.48
CA ILE A 84 3.53 9.24 1.74
C ILE A 84 3.07 9.09 3.19
N ASN A 85 3.98 8.74 4.11
CA ASN A 85 3.74 8.60 5.55
C ASN A 85 2.66 7.58 5.95
N ILE A 86 2.51 6.51 5.15
CA ILE A 86 1.57 5.44 5.43
C ILE A 86 2.27 4.28 6.12
N LYS A 87 1.72 3.86 7.26
CA LYS A 87 2.19 2.71 8.01
C LYS A 87 1.86 1.42 7.28
N VAL A 88 2.66 0.39 7.54
CA VAL A 88 2.52 -0.90 6.89
C VAL A 88 2.43 -2.00 7.94
N LYS A 89 1.37 -2.80 7.85
CA LYS A 89 1.17 -4.01 8.65
C LYS A 89 1.22 -5.21 7.72
N PHE A 90 1.76 -6.32 8.21
CA PHE A 90 1.76 -7.57 7.46
C PHE A 90 0.71 -8.50 8.07
N GLN A 91 -0.09 -9.14 7.21
CA GLN A 91 -1.08 -10.13 7.64
C GLN A 91 -0.41 -11.32 8.35
N THR A 92 0.77 -11.70 7.89
CA THR A 92 1.64 -12.68 8.55
C THR A 92 2.99 -12.05 8.82
N LYS A 93 3.55 -12.31 10.01
CA LYS A 93 4.89 -11.86 10.39
C LYS A 93 5.91 -12.32 9.33
N PRO A 94 6.71 -11.41 8.74
CA PRO A 94 7.73 -11.79 7.78
C PRO A 94 8.76 -12.72 8.43
N ASN A 95 9.20 -13.75 7.71
CA ASN A 95 10.36 -14.55 8.14
C ASN A 95 11.67 -13.75 7.94
N GLU A 96 12.80 -14.28 8.42
CA GLU A 96 14.09 -13.59 8.35
C GLU A 96 14.50 -13.23 6.91
N MET A 97 14.23 -14.11 5.95
CA MET A 97 14.54 -13.88 4.54
C MET A 97 13.66 -12.79 3.94
N GLU A 98 12.37 -12.80 4.25
CA GLU A 98 11.40 -11.79 3.82
C GLU A 98 11.70 -10.42 4.42
N ALA A 99 12.11 -10.37 5.70
CA ALA A 99 12.50 -9.13 6.36
C ALA A 99 13.75 -8.50 5.71
N LYS A 100 14.71 -9.31 5.26
CA LYS A 100 15.90 -8.82 4.53
C LYS A 100 15.59 -8.19 3.17
N MET A 101 14.41 -8.48 2.59
CA MET A 101 13.96 -7.86 1.33
C MET A 101 13.31 -6.48 1.53
N LEU A 102 13.00 -6.11 2.77
CA LEU A 102 12.36 -4.84 3.07
C LEU A 102 13.41 -3.72 3.15
N PRO A 103 13.12 -2.52 2.63
CA PRO A 103 13.94 -1.34 2.89
C PRO A 103 14.19 -1.17 4.39
N LEU A 104 15.44 -0.94 4.79
CA LEU A 104 15.85 -0.81 6.20
C LEU A 104 15.05 0.27 6.96
N THR A 105 14.57 1.29 6.24
CA THR A 105 13.69 2.35 6.77
C THR A 105 12.38 1.81 7.34
N LEU A 106 11.88 0.70 6.80
CA LEU A 106 10.64 0.06 7.26
C LEU A 106 10.86 -0.90 8.41
N LEU A 107 12.01 -1.58 8.47
CA LEU A 107 12.36 -2.43 9.61
C LEU A 107 12.37 -1.63 10.92
N ARG A 108 12.70 -0.33 10.84
CA ARG A 108 12.66 0.59 12.00
C ARG A 108 11.24 1.01 12.40
N SER A 109 10.25 0.92 11.50
CA SER A 109 8.86 1.32 11.74
C SER A 109 7.87 0.15 11.85
N MET A 110 8.35 -1.09 11.78
CA MET A 110 7.51 -2.28 11.86
C MET A 110 6.95 -2.46 13.27
N ILE A 111 5.65 -2.22 13.42
CA ILE A 111 4.88 -2.67 14.57
C ILE A 111 4.44 -4.10 14.25
N VAL A 112 5.18 -5.09 14.78
CA VAL A 112 4.73 -6.48 14.78
C VAL A 112 3.56 -6.56 15.75
N LEU A 113 2.37 -6.90 15.24
CA LEU A 113 1.29 -7.33 16.13
C LEU A 113 1.65 -8.74 16.60
N ASP A 114 2.10 -8.85 17.84
CA ASP A 114 2.04 -10.12 18.56
C ASP A 114 0.55 -10.42 18.75
N ASN A 115 0.04 -11.39 18.00
CA ASN A 115 -1.19 -12.05 18.40
C ASN A 115 -0.85 -12.86 19.64
N GLN A 116 -1.28 -12.36 20.80
CA GLN A 116 -1.57 -13.22 21.96
C GLN A 116 -2.71 -14.17 21.61
#